data_AF-A0A7Z9FW44-F1
#
_entry.id   AF-A0A7Z9FW44-F1
#
_cell.length_a   1.000
_cell.length_b   1.000
_cell.length_c   1.000
_cell.angle_alpha   90.00
_cell.angle_beta   90.00
_cell.angle_gamma   90.00
#
_symmetry.space_group_name_H-M   'P 1'
#
loop_
_entity.id
_entity.type
_entity.pdbx_description
1 polymer ?
#
loop_
_entity_poly.entity_id
_entity_poly.type
_entity_poly.pdbx_seq_one_letter_code
_entity_poly.pdbx_strand_id
1 'polypeptide(L)'
;MIIVQGDNFQCGVCVLRVSVEEPQNLMCGRFKRGKVISVPQGEHLYIGSAMNKKRSASLASRLVRHATRTGEKSPHKIRPRMIAFFQQIQLGNNDLLPKSPKKAFWNIDYLLDILSVEITGLIAFRTNRKLEAKLGEFLENDSNTWILEKGLGASDIPGNAHFLSLTSQSDRWWLNLPNRLDAIIS
;
A
#
# COMPACT_ATOMS: atom_id res chain seq x y z
N MET A 1 -8.00 -10.05 0.09
CA MET A 1 -8.01 -10.30 1.56
C MET A 1 -7.71 -9.00 2.31
N ILE A 2 -8.36 -8.72 3.44
CA ILE A 2 -8.03 -7.56 4.29
C ILE A 2 -7.77 -8.07 5.71
N ILE A 3 -6.59 -7.78 6.25
CA ILE A 3 -6.20 -8.11 7.62
C ILE A 3 -5.73 -6.83 8.30
N VAL A 4 -6.23 -6.59 9.51
CA VAL A 4 -5.78 -5.49 10.37
C VAL A 4 -5.52 -6.07 11.76
N GLN A 5 -4.29 -5.90 12.24
CA GLN A 5 -3.79 -6.38 13.53
C GLN A 5 -3.26 -5.22 14.38
N GLY A 6 -2.87 -5.49 15.63
CA GLY A 6 -2.32 -4.51 16.56
C GLY A 6 -3.36 -3.83 17.46
N ASP A 7 -2.97 -2.74 18.10
CA ASP A 7 -3.77 -2.04 19.11
C ASP A 7 -4.89 -1.19 18.49
N ASN A 8 -5.67 -0.49 19.32
CA ASN A 8 -6.73 0.42 18.86
C ASN A 8 -6.23 1.79 18.35
N PHE A 9 -5.05 1.85 17.73
CA PHE A 9 -4.53 3.08 17.13
C PHE A 9 -5.21 3.43 15.81
N GLN A 10 -5.29 4.73 15.50
CA GLN A 10 -5.77 5.26 14.22
C GLN A 10 -4.66 5.45 13.18
N CYS A 11 -3.43 5.15 13.59
CA CYS A 11 -2.21 5.21 12.81
C CYS A 11 -1.57 3.83 12.71
N GLY A 12 -0.61 3.68 11.81
CA GLY A 12 0.11 2.42 11.67
C GLY A 12 0.83 2.27 10.34
N VAL A 13 1.13 1.01 10.02
CA VAL A 13 1.84 0.57 8.81
C VAL A 13 0.99 -0.42 8.04
N CYS A 14 1.24 -0.55 6.75
CA CYS A 14 0.50 -1.44 5.87
C CYS A 14 1.36 -1.98 4.74
N VAL A 15 0.92 -3.13 4.22
CA VAL A 15 1.37 -3.72 2.98
C VAL A 15 0.14 -3.91 2.08
N LEU A 16 0.15 -3.29 0.92
CA LEU A 16 -0.83 -3.51 -0.15
C LEU A 16 -0.30 -4.58 -1.07
N ARG A 17 -1.15 -5.53 -1.45
CA ARG A 17 -0.91 -6.42 -2.59
C ARG A 17 -1.60 -5.83 -3.81
N VAL A 18 -0.83 -5.65 -4.88
CA VAL A 18 -1.23 -4.96 -6.10
C VAL A 18 -1.03 -5.91 -7.28
N SER A 19 -2.10 -6.18 -8.01
CA SER A 19 -2.07 -6.93 -9.26
C SER A 19 -1.96 -5.96 -10.43
N VAL A 20 -1.08 -6.28 -11.38
CA VAL A 20 -0.87 -5.54 -12.62
C VAL A 20 -1.17 -6.50 -13.76
N GLU A 21 -2.27 -6.30 -14.48
CA GLU A 21 -2.77 -7.24 -15.50
C GLU A 21 -1.92 -7.21 -16.78
N GLU A 22 -1.32 -6.06 -17.10
CA GLU A 22 -0.47 -5.83 -18.27
C GLU A 22 0.73 -4.96 -17.88
N PRO A 23 1.92 -5.16 -18.49
CA PRO A 23 3.10 -4.37 -18.17
C PRO A 23 2.86 -2.87 -18.35
N GLN A 24 3.28 -2.07 -17.38
CA GLN A 24 3.08 -0.62 -17.38
C GLN A 24 4.42 0.11 -17.52
N ASN A 25 4.42 1.21 -18.27
CA ASN A 25 5.54 2.15 -18.29
C ASN A 25 5.00 3.52 -17.89
N LEU A 26 5.42 4.02 -16.73
CA LEU A 26 4.87 5.25 -16.18
C LEU A 26 5.91 6.09 -15.45
N MET A 27 5.66 7.39 -15.41
CA MET A 27 6.34 8.30 -14.50
C MET A 27 5.59 8.35 -13.18
N CYS A 28 6.26 7.99 -12.09
CA CYS A 28 5.70 8.10 -10.74
C CYS A 28 5.94 9.52 -10.19
N GLY A 29 5.29 10.52 -10.80
CA GLY A 29 5.49 11.93 -10.48
C GLY A 29 6.91 12.41 -10.80
N ARG A 30 7.58 13.06 -9.84
CA ARG A 30 8.97 13.56 -10.00
C ARG A 30 10.05 12.55 -9.58
N PHE A 31 9.66 11.30 -9.29
CA PHE A 31 10.62 10.27 -8.88
C PHE A 31 11.79 10.16 -9.88
N LYS A 32 13.02 10.19 -9.35
CA LYS A 32 14.26 10.23 -10.15
C LYS A 32 14.20 11.23 -11.33
N ARG A 33 13.71 12.44 -11.07
CA ARG A 33 13.55 13.53 -12.06
C ARG A 33 12.57 13.17 -13.20
N GLY A 34 11.52 12.41 -12.89
CA GLY A 34 10.52 11.99 -13.87
C GLY A 34 10.95 10.78 -14.71
N LYS A 35 11.82 9.93 -14.16
CA LYS A 35 12.21 8.68 -14.82
C LYS A 35 10.96 7.82 -15.07
N VAL A 36 10.82 7.32 -16.29
CA VAL A 36 9.83 6.28 -16.62
C VAL A 36 10.29 4.97 -16.00
N ILE A 37 9.43 4.37 -15.18
CA ILE A 37 9.65 3.08 -14.54
C ILE A 37 8.82 2.03 -15.28
N SER A 38 9.45 0.90 -15.59
CA SER A 38 8.75 -0.27 -16.11
C SER A 38 8.26 -1.11 -14.94
N VAL A 39 6.96 -1.37 -14.88
CA VAL A 39 6.33 -2.25 -13.90
C VAL A 39 5.85 -3.48 -14.66
N PRO A 40 6.44 -4.67 -14.43
CA PRO A 40 6.02 -5.87 -15.15
C PRO A 40 4.61 -6.29 -14.73
N GLN A 41 3.96 -7.05 -15.60
CA GLN A 41 2.75 -7.79 -15.26
C GLN A 41 3.02 -8.71 -14.06
N GLY A 42 2.03 -8.85 -13.18
CA GLY A 42 2.08 -9.76 -12.04
C GLY A 42 1.71 -9.09 -10.73
N GLU A 43 2.16 -9.69 -9.63
CA GLU A 43 1.82 -9.25 -8.28
C GLU A 43 2.97 -8.44 -7.68
N HIS A 44 2.61 -7.37 -6.99
CA HIS A 44 3.51 -6.41 -6.39
C HIS A 44 3.07 -6.09 -4.97
N LEU A 45 4.01 -5.61 -4.17
CA LEU A 45 3.79 -5.13 -2.82
C LEU A 45 4.10 -3.65 -2.75
N TYR A 46 3.23 -2.92 -2.08
CA TYR A 46 3.51 -1.56 -1.66
C TYR A 46 3.48 -1.47 -0.13
N ILE A 47 4.56 -0.95 0.44
CA ILE A 47 4.69 -0.71 1.87
C ILE A 47 4.39 0.76 2.13
N GLY A 48 3.62 1.06 3.17
CA GLY A 48 3.35 2.44 3.54
C GLY A 48 2.97 2.57 4.99
N SER A 49 3.14 3.77 5.54
CA SER A 49 2.62 4.10 6.87
C SER A 49 1.60 5.22 6.82
N ALA A 50 0.93 5.45 7.94
CA ALA A 50 0.14 6.65 8.23
C ALA A 50 0.29 6.97 9.71
N MET A 51 1.31 7.74 10.07
CA MET A 51 1.65 8.02 11.48
C MET A 51 0.91 9.22 12.07
N ASN A 52 0.19 9.99 11.25
CA ASN A 52 -0.54 11.16 11.73
C ASN A 52 -1.89 10.74 12.30
N LYS A 53 -2.18 11.16 13.54
CA LYS A 53 -3.43 10.87 14.24
C LYS A 53 -4.60 11.76 13.79
N LYS A 54 -4.33 12.81 12.99
CA LYS A 54 -5.38 13.70 12.46
C LYS A 54 -6.29 12.95 11.49
N ARG A 55 -7.60 13.24 11.58
CA ARG A 55 -8.69 12.59 10.83
C ARG A 55 -8.40 12.39 9.33
N SER A 56 -7.91 13.42 8.63
CA SER A 56 -7.64 13.38 7.18
C SER A 56 -6.37 12.62 6.79
N ALA A 57 -5.56 12.23 7.76
CA ALA A 57 -4.28 11.55 7.56
C ALA A 57 -4.16 10.24 8.35
N SER A 58 -5.30 9.72 8.84
CA SER A 58 -5.39 8.42 9.50
C SER A 58 -5.04 7.27 8.54
N LEU A 59 -4.73 6.11 9.11
CA LEU A 59 -4.45 4.89 8.34
C LEU A 59 -5.62 4.51 7.43
N ALA A 60 -6.85 4.53 7.96
CA ALA A 60 -8.05 4.23 7.19
C ALA A 60 -8.20 5.18 5.98
N SER A 61 -8.09 6.49 6.23
CA SER A 61 -8.24 7.51 5.17
C SER A 61 -7.16 7.38 4.10
N ARG A 62 -5.90 7.07 4.48
CA ARG A 62 -4.81 6.86 3.52
C ARG A 62 -5.06 5.62 2.66
N LEU A 63 -5.45 4.51 3.29
CA LEU A 63 -5.73 3.25 2.61
C LEU A 63 -6.93 3.37 1.64
N VAL A 64 -8.03 3.97 2.07
CA VAL A 64 -9.19 4.23 1.19
C VAL A 64 -8.82 5.18 0.06
N ARG A 65 -7.94 6.15 0.31
CA ARG A 65 -7.42 7.04 -0.73
C ARG A 65 -6.56 6.31 -1.76
N HIS A 66 -5.71 5.36 -1.37
CA HIS A 66 -5.00 4.49 -2.32
C HIS A 66 -5.98 3.68 -3.17
N ALA A 67 -7.04 3.15 -2.57
CA ALA A 67 -8.10 2.43 -3.26
C ALA A 67 -9.03 3.32 -4.12
N THR A 68 -8.85 4.64 -4.12
CA THR A 68 -9.62 5.59 -4.94
C THR A 68 -8.79 6.02 -6.15
N ARG A 69 -9.41 6.15 -7.32
CA ARG A 69 -8.78 6.70 -8.53
C ARG A 69 -9.08 8.20 -8.70
N THR A 70 -8.32 8.85 -9.57
CA THR A 70 -8.51 10.25 -9.96
C THR A 70 -9.60 10.39 -11.02
N GLY A 71 -10.18 11.59 -11.13
CA GLY A 71 -11.27 11.88 -12.06
C GLY A 71 -12.50 11.00 -11.84
N GLU A 72 -13.14 10.62 -12.93
CA GLU A 72 -14.36 9.79 -12.94
C GLU A 72 -14.08 8.29 -13.03
N LYS A 73 -12.81 7.88 -12.86
CA LYS A 73 -12.44 6.46 -12.94
C LYS A 73 -13.03 5.69 -11.76
N SER A 74 -13.58 4.51 -12.05
CA SER A 74 -14.05 3.61 -11.01
C SER A 74 -12.94 3.31 -9.99
N PRO A 75 -13.25 3.28 -8.68
CA PRO A 75 -12.27 2.93 -7.66
C PRO A 75 -11.85 1.45 -7.78
N HIS A 76 -10.79 1.10 -7.08
CA HIS A 76 -10.38 -0.29 -6.92
C HIS A 76 -11.51 -1.15 -6.35
N LYS A 77 -11.63 -2.39 -6.84
CA LYS A 77 -12.71 -3.33 -6.44
C LYS A 77 -12.73 -3.60 -4.93
N ILE A 78 -11.58 -3.54 -4.27
CA ILE A 78 -11.44 -3.77 -2.83
C ILE A 78 -12.01 -2.62 -1.97
N ARG A 79 -12.17 -1.41 -2.51
CA ARG A 79 -12.48 -0.19 -1.74
C ARG A 79 -13.77 -0.29 -0.90
N PRO A 80 -14.92 -0.75 -1.42
CA PRO A 80 -16.14 -0.85 -0.60
C PRO A 80 -15.95 -1.80 0.59
N ARG A 81 -15.25 -2.91 0.38
CA ARG A 81 -14.92 -3.86 1.45
C ARG A 81 -13.99 -3.26 2.50
N MET A 82 -13.02 -2.44 2.08
CA MET A 82 -12.16 -1.70 3.03
C MET A 82 -12.98 -0.77 3.91
N ILE A 83 -13.89 0.02 3.32
CA ILE A 83 -14.72 0.97 4.07
C ILE A 83 -15.59 0.23 5.10
N ALA A 84 -16.32 -0.81 4.67
CA ALA A 84 -17.17 -1.59 5.56
C ALA A 84 -16.37 -2.25 6.70
N PHE A 85 -15.23 -2.87 6.37
CA PHE A 85 -14.38 -3.52 7.37
C PHE A 85 -13.79 -2.51 8.37
N PHE A 86 -13.30 -1.36 7.89
CA PHE A 86 -12.73 -0.32 8.75
C PHE A 86 -13.77 0.29 9.68
N GLN A 87 -15.01 0.48 9.23
CA GLN A 87 -16.12 0.89 10.10
C GLN A 87 -16.40 -0.15 11.19
N GLN A 88 -16.42 -1.45 10.83
CA GLN A 88 -16.64 -2.54 11.79
C GLN A 88 -15.57 -2.57 12.90
N ILE A 89 -14.30 -2.34 12.56
CA ILE A 89 -13.18 -2.36 13.53
C ILE A 89 -12.87 -0.98 14.15
N GLN A 90 -13.71 0.02 13.89
CA GLN A 90 -13.54 1.41 14.36
C GLN A 90 -12.18 2.02 13.97
N LEU A 91 -11.72 1.71 12.75
CA LEU A 91 -10.52 2.29 12.15
C LEU A 91 -10.92 3.45 11.23
N GLY A 92 -10.52 4.66 11.61
CA GLY A 92 -10.97 5.91 11.03
C GLY A 92 -12.35 6.32 11.55
N ASN A 93 -12.86 7.43 11.02
CA ASN A 93 -14.18 7.95 11.38
C ASN A 93 -15.22 7.49 10.34
N ASN A 94 -16.51 7.69 10.63
CA ASN A 94 -17.63 7.23 9.79
C ASN A 94 -17.62 7.74 8.33
N ASP A 95 -16.88 8.82 8.03
CA ASP A 95 -16.73 9.39 6.68
C ASP A 95 -15.29 9.18 6.18
N LEU A 96 -15.08 8.09 5.45
CA LEU A 96 -13.78 7.69 4.87
C LEU A 96 -13.63 8.08 3.41
N LEU A 97 -14.68 8.60 2.78
CA LEU A 97 -14.61 8.97 1.37
C LEU A 97 -13.81 10.28 1.23
N PRO A 98 -12.98 10.42 0.19
CA PRO A 98 -12.34 11.69 -0.11
C PRO A 98 -13.40 12.77 -0.34
N LYS A 99 -13.27 13.90 0.36
CA LYS A 99 -14.17 15.05 0.24
C LYS A 99 -13.96 15.88 -1.02
N SER A 100 -12.83 15.67 -1.69
CA SER A 100 -12.46 16.36 -2.91
C SER A 100 -11.92 15.34 -3.93
N PRO A 101 -11.99 15.67 -5.23
CA PRO A 101 -11.42 14.81 -6.27
C PRO A 101 -9.97 14.44 -5.96
N LYS A 102 -9.64 13.15 -6.05
CA LYS A 102 -8.27 12.67 -5.83
C LYS A 102 -7.37 13.25 -6.91
N LYS A 103 -6.25 13.83 -6.48
CA LYS A 103 -5.04 14.05 -7.30
C LYS A 103 -3.99 13.01 -6.92
N ALA A 104 -3.16 12.56 -7.86
CA ALA A 104 -2.01 11.72 -7.52
C ALA A 104 -1.04 12.51 -6.62
N PHE A 105 -0.57 11.89 -5.54
CA PHE A 105 0.33 12.54 -4.58
C PHE A 105 1.54 11.66 -4.26
N TRP A 106 1.31 10.39 -3.89
CA TRP A 106 2.40 9.43 -3.65
C TRP A 106 2.84 8.77 -4.97
N ASN A 107 4.08 8.27 -5.02
CA ASN A 107 4.57 7.57 -6.23
C ASN A 107 3.65 6.42 -6.65
N ILE A 108 3.15 5.66 -5.68
CA ILE A 108 2.22 4.55 -5.91
C ILE A 108 0.87 5.00 -6.47
N ASP A 109 0.42 6.23 -6.20
CA ASP A 109 -0.88 6.70 -6.68
C ASP A 109 -0.93 6.73 -8.22
N TYR A 110 0.19 6.94 -8.90
CA TYR A 110 0.25 6.96 -10.36
C TYR A 110 -0.02 5.57 -10.93
N LEU A 111 0.56 4.53 -10.33
CA LEU A 111 0.32 3.14 -10.73
C LEU A 111 -1.11 2.71 -10.38
N LEU A 112 -1.57 3.03 -9.17
CA LEU A 112 -2.93 2.76 -8.71
C LEU A 112 -4.00 3.61 -9.41
N ASP A 113 -3.65 4.50 -10.33
CA ASP A 113 -4.64 5.24 -11.13
C ASP A 113 -4.95 4.55 -12.48
N ILE A 114 -4.21 3.49 -12.80
CA ILE A 114 -4.36 2.71 -14.03
C ILE A 114 -5.50 1.68 -13.84
N LEU A 115 -6.35 1.52 -14.86
CA LEU A 115 -7.54 0.65 -14.77
C LEU A 115 -7.20 -0.84 -14.75
N SER A 116 -6.11 -1.25 -15.40
CA SER A 116 -5.55 -2.61 -15.40
C SER A 116 -4.71 -2.93 -14.16
N VAL A 117 -4.76 -2.07 -13.12
CA VAL A 117 -4.07 -2.26 -11.85
C VAL A 117 -5.07 -2.31 -10.70
N GLU A 118 -5.01 -3.37 -9.90
CA GLU A 118 -5.93 -3.61 -8.80
C GLU A 118 -5.24 -3.85 -7.46
N ILE A 119 -5.72 -3.23 -6.38
CA ILE A 119 -5.36 -3.64 -5.02
C ILE A 119 -6.17 -4.89 -4.72
N THR A 120 -5.50 -6.02 -4.58
CA THR A 120 -6.11 -7.34 -4.33
C THR A 120 -6.03 -7.74 -2.86
N GLY A 121 -5.14 -7.11 -2.09
CA GLY A 121 -4.95 -7.41 -0.68
C GLY A 121 -4.44 -6.24 0.15
N LEU A 122 -4.73 -6.31 1.45
CA LEU A 122 -4.23 -5.40 2.46
C LEU A 122 -3.88 -6.19 3.74
N ILE A 123 -2.69 -5.95 4.27
CA ILE A 123 -2.31 -6.29 5.65
C ILE A 123 -1.91 -4.98 6.33
N ALA A 124 -2.49 -4.67 7.48
CA ALA A 124 -2.13 -3.48 8.24
C ALA A 124 -1.92 -3.78 9.73
N PHE A 125 -1.02 -3.03 10.35
CA PHE A 125 -0.77 -3.06 11.79
C PHE A 125 -1.04 -1.69 12.36
N ARG A 126 -2.02 -1.61 13.27
CA ARG A 126 -2.37 -0.41 14.03
C ARG A 126 -1.34 -0.23 15.13
N THR A 127 -0.51 0.79 15.00
CA THR A 127 0.61 1.04 15.93
C THR A 127 1.03 2.51 15.91
N ASN A 128 1.61 2.98 17.00
CA ASN A 128 2.28 4.29 17.07
C ASN A 128 3.78 4.20 16.78
N ARG A 129 4.34 3.00 16.61
CA ARG A 129 5.74 2.76 16.28
C ARG A 129 6.00 3.01 14.79
N LYS A 130 7.16 3.60 14.48
CA LYS A 130 7.62 3.80 13.09
C LYS A 130 8.26 2.51 12.57
N LEU A 131 7.46 1.64 11.96
CA LEU A 131 7.90 0.30 11.51
C LEU A 131 8.07 0.18 10.00
N GLU A 132 7.82 1.24 9.23
CA GLU A 132 7.85 1.21 7.77
C GLU A 132 9.19 0.71 7.21
N ALA A 133 10.30 1.29 7.67
CA ALA A 133 11.65 0.86 7.28
C ALA A 133 11.95 -0.59 7.67
N LYS A 134 11.51 -1.02 8.87
CA LYS A 134 11.74 -2.40 9.35
C LYS A 134 10.98 -3.42 8.49
N LEU A 135 9.76 -3.08 8.07
CA LEU A 135 8.98 -3.92 7.15
C LEU A 135 9.55 -3.90 5.73
N GLY A 136 10.02 -2.74 5.28
CA GLY A 136 10.78 -2.58 4.04
C GLY A 136 11.96 -3.54 3.98
N GLU A 137 12.89 -3.39 4.91
CA GLU A 137 14.08 -4.23 5.03
C GLU A 137 13.75 -5.72 5.10
N PHE A 138 12.76 -6.11 5.91
CA PHE A 138 12.36 -7.52 5.99
C PHE A 138 11.88 -8.08 4.66
N LEU A 139 11.00 -7.35 3.97
CA LEU A 139 10.43 -7.79 2.70
C LEU A 139 11.49 -7.77 1.59
N GLU A 140 12.36 -6.75 1.55
CA GLU A 140 13.48 -6.65 0.60
C GLU A 140 14.42 -7.86 0.68
N ASN A 141 14.58 -8.46 1.88
CA ASN A 141 15.40 -9.65 2.10
C ASN A 141 14.63 -10.98 1.96
N ASP A 142 13.34 -10.94 1.63
CA ASP A 142 12.54 -12.14 1.37
C ASP A 142 12.81 -12.69 -0.03
N SER A 143 13.15 -13.98 -0.14
CA SER A 143 13.40 -14.65 -1.41
C SER A 143 12.21 -14.66 -2.38
N ASN A 144 11.01 -14.31 -1.92
CA ASN A 144 9.80 -14.21 -2.73
C ASN A 144 9.57 -12.82 -3.29
N THR A 145 10.40 -11.83 -2.94
CA THR A 145 10.28 -10.47 -3.45
C THR A 145 11.57 -10.02 -4.14
N TRP A 146 11.47 -8.98 -4.96
CA TRP A 146 12.61 -8.25 -5.49
C TRP A 146 12.27 -6.77 -5.67
N ILE A 147 13.31 -5.93 -5.60
CA ILE A 147 13.16 -4.47 -5.71
C ILE A 147 12.95 -4.09 -7.17
N LEU A 148 11.77 -3.54 -7.48
CA LEU A 148 11.48 -3.07 -8.84
C LEU A 148 12.40 -1.94 -9.26
N GLU A 149 12.53 -0.94 -8.38
CA GLU A 149 13.36 0.22 -8.62
C GLU A 149 13.79 0.84 -7.29
N LYS A 150 15.09 1.02 -7.10
CA LYS A 150 15.65 1.48 -5.82
C LYS A 150 15.14 2.86 -5.45
N GLY A 151 14.60 3.00 -4.24
CA GLY A 151 14.05 4.24 -3.68
C GLY A 151 12.58 4.52 -4.05
N LEU A 152 11.94 3.69 -4.88
CA LEU A 152 10.56 3.93 -5.28
C LEU A 152 9.62 3.79 -4.07
N GLY A 153 8.80 4.82 -3.82
CA GLY A 153 7.87 4.85 -2.70
C GLY A 153 8.51 5.12 -1.33
N ALA A 154 9.84 5.15 -1.24
CA ALA A 154 10.60 5.35 0.00
C ALA A 154 11.43 6.65 -0.02
N SER A 155 10.90 7.71 -0.64
CA SER A 155 11.65 8.96 -0.81
C SER A 155 12.07 9.62 0.51
N ASP A 156 11.39 9.30 1.60
CA ASP A 156 11.63 9.75 2.96
C ASP A 156 12.54 8.80 3.77
N ILE A 157 12.86 7.61 3.27
CA ILE A 157 13.71 6.61 3.94
C ILE A 157 14.87 6.23 3.01
N PRO A 158 16.03 6.90 3.14
CA PRO A 158 17.20 6.58 2.33
C PRO A 158 17.57 5.10 2.41
N GLY A 159 17.75 4.47 1.25
CA GLY A 159 18.18 3.08 1.15
C GLY A 159 17.06 2.03 1.06
N ASN A 160 15.82 2.37 1.40
CA ASN A 160 14.67 1.46 1.27
C ASN A 160 14.02 1.55 -0.13
N ALA A 161 13.24 0.54 -0.47
CA ALA A 161 12.27 0.52 -1.55
C ALA A 161 10.93 0.02 -1.02
N HIS A 162 9.92 0.88 -1.06
CA HIS A 162 8.58 0.53 -0.58
C HIS A 162 7.72 -0.09 -1.68
N PHE A 163 8.29 -0.34 -2.86
CA PHE A 163 7.61 -1.04 -3.95
C PHE A 163 8.45 -2.23 -4.41
N LEU A 164 7.90 -3.42 -4.20
CA LEU A 164 8.55 -4.70 -4.47
C LEU A 164 7.68 -5.52 -5.42
N SER A 165 8.30 -6.34 -6.25
CA SER A 165 7.60 -7.29 -7.11
C SER A 165 7.71 -8.70 -6.51
N LEU A 166 6.68 -9.51 -6.66
CA LEU A 166 6.69 -10.90 -6.22
C LEU A 166 7.30 -11.80 -7.29
N THR A 167 8.14 -12.77 -6.87
CA THR A 167 8.76 -13.76 -7.79
C THR A 167 7.75 -14.80 -8.29
N SER A 168 6.67 -15.03 -7.54
CA SER A 168 5.57 -15.91 -7.92
C SER A 168 4.24 -15.42 -7.36
N GLN A 169 3.14 -15.78 -8.02
CA GLN A 169 1.77 -15.47 -7.57
C GLN A 169 1.32 -16.42 -6.45
N SER A 170 2.13 -16.59 -5.40
CA SER A 170 1.84 -17.55 -4.34
C SER A 170 0.86 -16.96 -3.31
N ASP A 171 -0.40 -17.34 -3.43
CA ASP A 171 -1.42 -17.00 -2.42
C ASP A 171 -1.06 -17.57 -1.04
N ARG A 172 -0.43 -18.74 -0.99
CA ARG A 172 0.02 -19.34 0.27
C ARG A 172 1.04 -18.45 0.99
N TRP A 173 1.98 -17.86 0.25
CA TRP A 173 2.95 -16.93 0.83
C TRP A 173 2.25 -15.70 1.41
N TRP A 174 1.32 -15.10 0.64
CA TRP A 174 0.56 -13.93 1.07
C TRP A 174 -0.32 -14.22 2.31
N LEU A 175 -0.95 -15.39 2.36
CA LEU A 175 -1.76 -15.82 3.51
C LEU A 175 -0.93 -16.02 4.78
N ASN A 176 0.35 -16.42 4.65
CA ASN A 176 1.26 -16.58 5.79
C ASN A 176 1.99 -15.29 6.18
N LEU A 177 1.99 -14.27 5.32
CA LEU A 177 2.70 -13.02 5.56
C LEU A 177 2.29 -12.32 6.87
N PRO A 178 1.00 -12.22 7.26
CA PRO A 178 0.60 -11.59 8.53
C PRO A 178 1.33 -12.17 9.75
N ASN A 179 1.43 -13.50 9.85
CA ASN A 179 2.10 -14.18 10.95
C ASN A 179 3.61 -13.86 10.99
N ARG A 180 4.23 -13.75 9.81
CA ARG A 180 5.65 -13.41 9.68
C ARG A 180 5.93 -11.96 10.05
N LEU A 181 5.04 -11.05 9.66
CA LEU A 181 5.14 -9.64 10.03
C LEU A 181 4.89 -9.42 11.53
N ASP A 182 3.95 -10.15 12.12
CA ASP A 182 3.65 -10.07 13.55
C ASP A 182 4.86 -10.43 14.42
N ALA A 183 5.64 -11.45 14.03
CA ALA A 183 6.87 -11.85 14.70
C ALA A 183 7.98 -10.79 14.66
N ILE A 184 7.90 -9.83 13.74
CA ILE A 184 8.88 -8.73 13.58
C ILE A 184 8.40 -7.48 14.31
N ILE A 185 7.08 -7.32 14.39
CA ILE A 185 6.45 -6.13 14.96
C ILE A 185 6.27 -6.29 16.48
N SER A 186 6.03 -7.49 16.98
CA SER A 186 6.05 -7.82 18.41
C SER A 186 7.43 -7.52 19.01
#